data_AF-A0A0K8SZB8-F1
#
_entry.id   AF-A0A0K8SZB8-F1
#
_cell.length_a   1.000
_cell.length_b   1.000
_cell.length_c   1.000
_cell.angle_alpha   90.00
_cell.angle_beta   90.00
_cell.angle_gamma   90.00
#
_symmetry.space_group_name_H-M   'P 1'
#
loop_
_entity.id
_entity.type
_entity.pdbx_description
1 polymer ?
#
loop_
_entity_poly.entity_id
_entity_poly.type
_entity_poly.pdbx_seq_one_letter_code
_entity_poly.pdbx_strand_id
1 'polypeptide(L)'
;MSGCDTTSAFFRQGKMKFVSALEKSPNLRDAAKFFKTHNSTHEEVAAAGEQFLAAVYSPKDEGRTLDELRFSIFTKTLTKTAFDLTALPPTSTAAKQHFFRVYHQVQAWYGSELDPITWGWRRSAQGLLPVTTTKDPAPSEVLRAIACKCVQGCRGKCSCRKAGLKCSTICLNCRGQACSNAPTEEEEVGISGPINVDDEVEAMEGEKQIEEAEDGSADEHQEAWGPASEDPEAGPSSKCT
;
A
#
# COMPACT_ATOMS: atom_id res chain seq x y z
N MET A 1 13.90 -5.24 -1.78
CA MET A 1 13.37 -3.90 -1.43
C MET A 1 13.67 -2.84 -2.48
N SER A 2 14.91 -2.67 -2.96
CA SER A 2 15.23 -1.66 -4.00
C SER A 2 15.04 -2.12 -5.46
N GLY A 3 14.76 -3.41 -5.66
CA GLY A 3 14.64 -4.08 -6.96
C GLY A 3 15.70 -5.17 -7.17
N CYS A 4 15.35 -6.19 -7.95
CA CYS A 4 16.21 -7.29 -8.42
C CYS A 4 15.69 -7.82 -9.76
N ASP A 5 16.22 -8.93 -10.26
CA ASP A 5 15.81 -9.47 -11.59
C ASP A 5 14.32 -9.78 -11.69
N THR A 6 13.66 -10.06 -10.56
CA THR A 6 12.23 -10.41 -10.49
C THR A 6 11.35 -9.29 -9.92
N THR A 7 11.94 -8.17 -9.44
CA THR A 7 11.18 -7.06 -8.84
C THR A 7 11.62 -5.72 -9.42
N SER A 8 10.64 -4.85 -9.67
CA SER A 8 10.90 -3.53 -10.26
C SER A 8 11.86 -2.68 -9.43
N ALA A 9 12.59 -1.76 -10.07
CA ALA A 9 13.39 -0.75 -9.40
C ALA A 9 12.71 0.62 -9.44
N PHE A 10 13.06 1.48 -8.48
CA PHE A 10 12.54 2.85 -8.43
C PHE A 10 13.48 3.82 -9.16
N PHE A 11 12.91 4.66 -10.02
CA PHE A 11 13.69 5.58 -10.84
C PHE A 11 14.52 6.54 -9.98
N ARG A 12 15.82 6.66 -10.30
CA ARG A 12 16.81 7.47 -9.57
C ARG A 12 16.95 7.15 -8.07
N GLN A 13 16.50 5.96 -7.63
CA GLN A 13 16.77 5.46 -6.29
C GLN A 13 17.79 4.33 -6.35
N GLY A 14 19.06 4.67 -6.17
CA GLY A 14 20.15 3.68 -6.15
C GLY A 14 20.08 2.77 -4.91
N LYS A 15 20.62 1.56 -5.03
CA LYS A 15 20.65 0.56 -3.93
C LYS A 15 21.24 1.13 -2.64
N MET A 16 22.28 1.95 -2.73
CA MET A 16 22.92 2.57 -1.57
C MET A 16 21.99 3.49 -0.77
N LYS A 17 20.99 4.13 -1.40
CA LYS A 17 20.02 4.94 -0.65
C LYS A 17 19.19 4.10 0.32
N PHE A 18 18.82 2.88 -0.09
CA PHE A 18 18.09 1.94 0.77
C PHE A 18 18.95 1.45 1.93
N VAL A 19 20.23 1.15 1.66
CA VAL A 19 21.20 0.78 2.70
C VAL A 19 21.37 1.93 3.69
N SER A 20 21.59 3.15 3.21
CA SER A 20 21.72 4.32 4.10
C SER A 20 20.45 4.62 4.89
N ALA A 21 19.26 4.36 4.34
CA ALA A 21 18.00 4.50 5.08
C ALA A 21 17.92 3.47 6.23
N LEU A 22 18.24 2.20 5.95
CA LEU A 22 18.32 1.14 6.96
C LEU A 22 19.32 1.45 8.08
N GLU A 23 20.49 1.99 7.72
CA GLU A 23 21.54 2.30 8.68
C GLU A 23 21.12 3.44 9.63
N LYS A 24 20.38 4.42 9.14
CA LYS A 24 20.02 5.62 9.92
C LYS A 24 18.76 5.47 10.76
N SER A 25 17.87 4.55 10.42
CA SER A 25 16.54 4.48 11.04
C SER A 25 16.30 3.11 11.69
N PRO A 26 16.33 3.01 13.03
CA PRO A 26 15.99 1.77 13.76
C PRO A 26 14.60 1.23 13.38
N ASN A 27 13.60 2.10 13.27
CA ASN A 27 12.24 1.74 12.89
C ASN A 27 12.18 1.03 11.52
N LEU A 28 13.04 1.41 10.57
CA LEU A 28 13.11 0.72 9.28
C LEU A 28 13.72 -0.67 9.43
N ARG A 29 14.70 -0.86 10.32
CA ARG A 29 15.25 -2.19 10.59
C ARG A 29 14.21 -3.12 11.18
N ASP A 30 13.33 -2.60 12.04
CA ASP A 30 12.19 -3.35 12.57
C ASP A 30 11.17 -3.67 11.48
N ALA A 31 10.81 -2.69 10.64
CA ALA A 31 9.96 -2.90 9.48
C ALA A 31 10.53 -3.96 8.52
N ALA A 32 11.85 -4.03 8.34
CA ALA A 32 12.49 -5.01 7.47
C ALA A 32 12.33 -6.45 7.97
N LYS A 33 12.05 -6.67 9.27
CA LYS A 33 11.85 -8.00 9.84
C LYS A 33 10.61 -8.66 9.24
N PHE A 34 9.54 -7.90 8.98
CA PHE A 34 8.32 -8.43 8.35
C PHE A 34 8.58 -9.09 6.99
N PHE A 35 9.58 -8.62 6.24
CA PHE A 35 9.92 -9.26 4.97
C PHE A 35 10.55 -10.64 5.12
N LYS A 36 11.14 -10.93 6.29
CA LYS A 36 11.80 -12.20 6.61
C LYS A 36 10.87 -13.17 7.33
N THR A 37 9.87 -12.66 8.06
CA THR A 37 8.91 -13.48 8.81
C THR A 37 8.01 -14.28 7.86
N HIS A 38 7.93 -15.60 8.08
CA HIS A 38 7.21 -16.53 7.19
C HIS A 38 5.70 -16.27 7.09
N ASN A 39 5.08 -15.78 8.17
CA ASN A 39 3.62 -15.58 8.26
C ASN A 39 3.25 -14.10 8.33
N SER A 40 4.03 -13.23 7.70
CA SER A 40 3.67 -11.81 7.69
C SER A 40 2.45 -11.56 6.83
N THR A 41 1.56 -10.71 7.34
CA THR A 41 0.31 -10.38 6.66
C THR A 41 0.55 -9.43 5.50
N HIS A 42 -0.42 -9.33 4.58
CA HIS A 42 -0.40 -8.35 3.51
C HIS A 42 -0.32 -6.91 4.05
N GLU A 43 -0.99 -6.63 5.16
CA GLU A 43 -1.00 -5.33 5.82
C GLU A 43 0.37 -4.98 6.39
N GLU A 44 1.03 -5.92 7.07
CA GLU A 44 2.38 -5.74 7.63
C GLU A 44 3.41 -5.47 6.53
N VAL A 45 3.40 -6.30 5.47
CA VAL A 45 4.32 -6.15 4.33
C VAL A 45 4.09 -4.82 3.61
N ALA A 46 2.83 -4.42 3.42
CA ALA A 46 2.47 -3.17 2.77
C ALA A 46 2.92 -1.97 3.62
N ALA A 47 2.61 -1.96 4.91
CA ALA A 47 2.98 -0.89 5.84
C ALA A 47 4.50 -0.74 5.97
N ALA A 48 5.22 -1.86 6.15
CA ALA A 48 6.67 -1.87 6.21
C ALA A 48 7.29 -1.33 4.92
N GLY A 49 6.79 -1.78 3.77
CA GLY A 49 7.25 -1.33 2.46
C GLY A 49 7.01 0.18 2.23
N GLU A 50 5.82 0.66 2.56
CA GLU A 50 5.47 2.08 2.45
C GLU A 50 6.36 2.95 3.34
N GLN A 51 6.58 2.55 4.59
CA GLN A 51 7.49 3.24 5.51
C GLN A 51 8.92 3.31 4.97
N PHE A 52 9.42 2.21 4.41
CA PHE A 52 10.73 2.16 3.75
C PHE A 52 10.85 3.17 2.63
N LEU A 53 9.86 3.17 1.73
CA LEU A 53 9.92 3.97 0.53
C LEU A 53 9.72 5.45 0.85
N ALA A 54 8.86 5.79 1.81
CA ALA A 54 8.71 7.15 2.31
C ALA A 54 10.05 7.69 2.82
N ALA A 55 10.77 6.92 3.64
CA ALA A 55 12.09 7.30 4.13
C ALA A 55 13.15 7.45 3.04
N VAL A 56 13.08 6.67 1.95
CA VAL A 56 14.00 6.81 0.81
C VAL A 56 13.74 8.10 0.03
N TYR A 57 12.47 8.49 -0.15
CA TYR A 57 12.10 9.69 -0.91
C TYR A 57 12.15 10.98 -0.07
N SER A 58 11.93 10.91 1.24
CA SER A 58 11.99 12.07 2.14
C SER A 58 12.49 11.66 3.53
N PRO A 59 13.82 11.50 3.71
CA PRO A 59 14.42 11.03 4.96
C PRO A 59 14.18 11.91 6.19
N LYS A 60 13.65 13.13 5.99
CA LYS A 60 13.39 14.12 7.06
C LYS A 60 11.89 14.25 7.39
N ASP A 61 11.04 13.53 6.68
CA ASP A 61 9.58 13.68 6.74
C ASP A 61 8.99 12.33 7.14
N GLU A 62 8.90 12.12 8.45
CA GLU A 62 8.40 10.88 9.04
C GLU A 62 6.87 10.92 9.19
N GLY A 63 6.24 9.75 9.09
CA GLY A 63 4.81 9.59 9.37
C GLY A 63 3.85 9.95 8.22
N ARG A 64 4.35 10.44 7.08
CA ARG A 64 3.52 10.63 5.88
C ARG A 64 3.38 9.37 5.05
N THR A 65 2.20 9.21 4.46
CA THR A 65 1.94 8.22 3.42
C THR A 65 2.68 8.57 2.13
N LEU A 66 2.88 7.60 1.25
CA LEU A 66 3.47 7.86 -0.06
C LEU A 66 2.61 8.77 -0.93
N ASP A 67 1.27 8.67 -0.84
CA ASP A 67 0.37 9.53 -1.61
C ASP A 67 0.48 11.01 -1.16
N GLU A 68 0.57 11.29 0.15
CA GLU A 68 0.83 12.64 0.67
C GLU A 68 2.21 13.16 0.28
N LEU A 69 3.23 12.29 0.37
CA LEU A 69 4.60 12.64 -0.01
C LEU A 69 4.69 12.94 -1.51
N ARG A 70 4.00 12.14 -2.34
CA ARG A 70 3.90 12.32 -3.78
C ARG A 70 3.28 13.67 -4.12
N PHE A 71 2.18 14.02 -3.48
CA PHE A 71 1.53 15.32 -3.67
C PHE A 71 2.42 16.49 -3.22
N SER A 72 3.08 16.37 -2.07
CA SER A 72 4.02 17.38 -1.56
C SER A 72 5.20 17.60 -2.52
N ILE A 73 5.79 16.53 -3.04
CA ILE A 73 6.90 16.63 -4.01
C ILE A 73 6.38 17.22 -5.33
N PHE A 74 5.21 16.78 -5.81
CA PHE A 74 4.61 17.29 -7.04
C PHE A 74 4.36 18.80 -6.97
N THR A 75 3.69 19.27 -5.92
CA THR A 75 3.42 20.71 -5.71
C THR A 75 4.71 21.53 -5.64
N LYS A 76 5.75 21.04 -4.94
CA LYS A 76 7.09 21.65 -4.92
C LYS A 76 7.77 21.65 -6.28
N THR A 77 7.47 20.70 -7.16
CA THR A 77 8.05 20.66 -8.52
C THR A 77 7.36 21.59 -9.51
N LEU A 78 6.10 21.99 -9.27
CA LEU A 78 5.37 22.92 -10.14
C LEU A 78 5.98 24.32 -10.19
N THR A 79 6.78 24.70 -9.18
CA THR A 79 7.51 25.97 -9.16
C THR A 79 8.77 25.95 -10.03
N LYS A 80 9.15 24.79 -10.57
CA LYS A 80 10.35 24.60 -11.38
C LYS A 80 10.03 24.74 -12.87
N THR A 81 10.97 25.30 -13.63
CA THR A 81 10.86 25.46 -15.09
C THR A 81 10.85 24.13 -15.83
N ALA A 82 11.46 23.09 -15.28
CA ALA A 82 11.41 21.73 -15.76
C ALA A 82 11.31 20.76 -14.58
N PHE A 83 10.44 19.77 -14.69
CA PHE A 83 10.34 18.67 -13.73
C PHE A 83 10.06 17.35 -14.44
N ASP A 84 10.58 16.27 -13.87
CA ASP A 84 10.44 14.92 -14.37
C ASP A 84 9.47 14.15 -13.48
N LEU A 85 8.29 13.82 -14.01
CA LEU A 85 7.25 13.08 -13.30
C LEU A 85 7.71 11.68 -12.88
N THR A 86 8.72 11.11 -13.55
CA THR A 86 9.27 9.79 -13.19
C THR A 86 10.08 9.83 -11.90
N ALA A 87 10.52 11.02 -11.46
CA ALA A 87 11.24 11.21 -10.20
C ALA A 87 10.32 11.28 -8.97
N LEU A 88 8.99 11.31 -9.15
CA LEU A 88 8.04 11.25 -8.05
C LEU A 88 8.07 9.86 -7.38
N PRO A 89 7.77 9.76 -6.07
CA PRO A 89 7.51 8.47 -5.43
C PRO A 89 6.32 7.79 -6.10
N PRO A 90 6.27 6.45 -6.18
CA PRO A 90 5.07 5.75 -6.64
C PRO A 90 3.89 6.05 -5.71
N THR A 91 2.67 5.75 -6.16
CA THR A 91 1.49 5.78 -5.28
C THR A 91 1.58 4.67 -4.24
N SER A 92 0.88 4.83 -3.11
CA SER A 92 0.83 3.80 -2.05
C SER A 92 0.37 2.45 -2.61
N THR A 93 -0.60 2.43 -3.53
CA THR A 93 -1.08 1.22 -4.20
C THR A 93 -0.02 0.55 -5.07
N ALA A 94 0.73 1.31 -5.87
CA ALA A 94 1.79 0.73 -6.70
C ALA A 94 2.97 0.22 -5.85
N ALA A 95 3.30 0.94 -4.77
CA ALA A 95 4.29 0.51 -3.80
C ALA A 95 3.88 -0.81 -3.12
N LYS A 96 2.62 -0.92 -2.65
CA LYS A 96 2.06 -2.14 -2.06
C LYS A 96 2.28 -3.36 -2.96
N GLN A 97 1.93 -3.24 -4.25
CA GLN A 97 2.13 -4.34 -5.21
C GLN A 97 3.61 -4.68 -5.44
N HIS A 98 4.50 -3.68 -5.46
CA HIS A 98 5.94 -3.93 -5.51
C HIS A 98 6.41 -4.72 -4.28
N PHE A 99 6.01 -4.30 -3.07
CA PHE A 99 6.46 -4.94 -1.84
C PHE A 99 5.87 -6.34 -1.63
N PHE A 100 4.68 -6.62 -2.17
CA PHE A 100 4.18 -7.99 -2.24
C PHE A 100 5.09 -8.91 -3.06
N ARG A 101 5.54 -8.46 -4.23
CA ARG A 101 6.50 -9.24 -5.02
C ARG A 101 7.87 -9.35 -4.35
N VAL A 102 8.31 -8.30 -3.65
CA VAL A 102 9.54 -8.37 -2.84
C VAL A 102 9.39 -9.41 -1.74
N TYR A 103 8.26 -9.45 -1.04
CA TYR A 103 8.00 -10.45 -0.02
C TYR A 103 8.00 -11.86 -0.60
N HIS A 104 7.23 -12.10 -1.67
CA HIS A 104 7.22 -13.37 -2.41
C HIS A 104 8.63 -13.83 -2.78
N GLN A 105 9.45 -12.93 -3.34
CA GLN A 105 10.82 -13.25 -3.72
C GLN A 105 11.73 -13.54 -2.53
N VAL A 106 11.61 -12.78 -1.44
CA VAL A 106 12.41 -13.02 -0.22
C VAL A 106 12.03 -14.37 0.38
N GLN A 107 10.74 -14.67 0.49
CA GLN A 107 10.25 -15.94 1.03
C GLN A 107 10.70 -17.14 0.18
N ALA A 108 10.70 -17.01 -1.15
CA ALA A 108 11.28 -18.02 -2.04
C ALA A 108 12.78 -18.28 -1.76
N TRP A 109 13.56 -17.25 -1.40
CA TRP A 109 14.97 -17.44 -1.01
C TRP A 109 15.14 -18.18 0.32
N TYR A 110 14.14 -18.13 1.20
CA TYR A 110 14.10 -18.89 2.44
C TYR A 110 13.48 -20.29 2.28
N GLY A 111 13.10 -20.68 1.05
CA GLY A 111 12.49 -21.98 0.76
C GLY A 111 10.99 -22.06 1.02
N SER A 112 10.32 -20.93 1.27
CA SER A 112 8.87 -20.89 1.44
C SER A 112 8.18 -20.78 0.07
N GLU A 113 7.25 -21.70 -0.20
CA GLU A 113 6.44 -21.68 -1.42
C GLU A 113 5.12 -20.93 -1.18
N LEU A 114 5.11 -19.64 -1.54
CA LEU A 114 3.91 -18.81 -1.50
C LEU A 114 3.23 -18.75 -2.87
N ASP A 115 1.90 -18.72 -2.89
CA ASP A 115 1.14 -18.53 -4.14
C ASP A 115 1.42 -17.13 -4.72
N PRO A 116 2.08 -17.02 -5.89
CA PRO A 116 2.44 -15.73 -6.47
C PRO A 116 1.23 -14.84 -6.74
N ILE A 117 0.04 -15.40 -6.99
CA ILE A 117 -1.16 -14.62 -7.32
C ILE A 117 -1.65 -13.79 -6.13
N THR A 118 -1.48 -14.31 -4.92
CA THR A 118 -1.77 -13.56 -3.69
C THR A 118 -0.73 -12.47 -3.40
N TRP A 119 0.44 -12.50 -4.05
CA TRP A 119 1.58 -11.64 -3.77
C TRP A 119 2.01 -10.76 -4.96
N GLY A 120 1.04 -10.19 -5.65
CA GLY A 120 1.27 -9.12 -6.63
C GLY A 120 1.71 -9.57 -8.01
N TRP A 121 1.40 -10.83 -8.34
CA TRP A 121 1.49 -11.40 -9.69
C TRP A 121 0.10 -11.75 -10.24
N ARG A 122 -0.03 -11.81 -11.56
CA ARG A 122 -1.22 -12.34 -12.25
C ARG A 122 -0.81 -13.42 -13.25
N ARG A 123 -1.68 -14.41 -13.47
CA ARG A 123 -1.47 -15.44 -14.51
C ARG A 123 -1.75 -14.85 -15.90
N SER A 124 -0.94 -15.27 -16.86
CA SER A 124 -1.11 -15.00 -18.29
C SER A 124 -0.64 -16.21 -19.10
N ALA A 125 -0.95 -16.24 -20.40
CA ALA A 125 -0.46 -17.29 -21.30
C ALA A 125 1.08 -17.32 -21.38
N GLN A 126 1.74 -16.19 -21.11
CA GLN A 126 3.19 -16.02 -21.11
C GLN A 126 3.82 -16.27 -19.72
N GLY A 127 3.05 -16.78 -18.76
CA GLY A 127 3.49 -17.01 -17.38
C GLY A 127 3.01 -15.91 -16.43
N LEU A 128 3.81 -15.63 -15.39
CA LEU A 128 3.46 -14.64 -14.37
C LEU A 128 3.82 -13.22 -14.84
N LEU A 129 2.83 -12.32 -14.80
CA LEU A 129 3.04 -10.90 -15.05
C LEU A 129 2.89 -10.11 -13.75
N PRO A 130 3.70 -9.07 -13.52
CA PRO A 130 3.58 -8.26 -12.32
C PRO A 130 2.29 -7.44 -12.35
N VAL A 131 1.58 -7.39 -11.22
CA VAL A 131 0.51 -6.42 -10.99
C VAL A 131 1.17 -5.09 -10.63
N THR A 132 1.04 -4.06 -11.46
CA THR A 132 1.75 -2.79 -11.25
C THR A 132 0.98 -1.82 -10.34
N THR A 133 -0.35 -1.82 -10.42
CA THR A 133 -1.28 -1.04 -9.60
C THR A 133 -2.66 -1.71 -9.67
N THR A 134 -3.50 -1.49 -8.66
CA THR A 134 -4.92 -1.90 -8.67
C THR A 134 -5.87 -0.71 -8.81
N LYS A 135 -5.35 0.53 -8.75
CA LYS A 135 -6.12 1.75 -9.03
C LYS A 135 -6.02 2.11 -10.51
N ASP A 136 -7.08 2.72 -11.04
CA ASP A 136 -7.09 3.29 -12.37
C ASP A 136 -6.01 4.37 -12.55
N PRO A 137 -5.53 4.59 -13.79
CA PRO A 137 -4.46 5.58 -14.06
C PRO A 137 -4.79 7.01 -13.63
N ALA A 138 -6.07 7.38 -13.56
CA ALA A 138 -6.56 8.66 -13.09
C ALA A 138 -8.02 8.53 -12.60
N PRO A 139 -8.52 9.46 -11.76
CA PRO A 139 -9.92 9.48 -11.38
C PRO A 139 -10.85 9.50 -12.59
N SER A 140 -12.01 8.86 -12.46
CA SER A 140 -12.98 8.74 -13.55
C SER A 140 -13.39 10.10 -14.10
N GLU A 141 -13.47 11.13 -13.24
CA GLU A 141 -13.80 12.53 -13.55
C GLU A 141 -12.75 13.15 -14.48
N VAL A 142 -11.47 12.86 -14.24
CA VAL A 142 -10.35 13.34 -15.05
C VAL A 142 -10.33 12.61 -16.39
N LEU A 143 -10.53 11.29 -16.38
CA LEU A 143 -10.64 10.50 -17.61
C LEU A 143 -11.85 10.94 -18.45
N ARG A 144 -12.95 11.27 -17.77
CA ARG A 144 -14.15 11.88 -18.34
C ARG A 144 -13.80 13.24 -18.96
N ALA A 145 -13.09 14.12 -18.25
CA ALA A 145 -12.66 15.42 -18.78
C ALA A 145 -11.78 15.33 -20.04
N ILE A 146 -11.25 14.14 -20.38
CA ILE A 146 -10.69 13.84 -21.71
C ILE A 146 -11.84 13.71 -22.72
N ALA A 147 -12.46 14.85 -23.01
CA ALA A 147 -13.49 15.00 -24.03
C ALA A 147 -12.86 15.05 -25.42
N CYS A 148 -13.34 14.23 -26.35
CA CYS A 148 -13.01 14.43 -27.75
C CYS A 148 -13.78 15.62 -28.31
N LYS A 149 -13.15 16.31 -29.27
CA LYS A 149 -13.78 17.37 -30.06
C LYS A 149 -14.35 16.83 -31.38
N CYS A 150 -14.53 15.52 -31.50
CA CYS A 150 -14.96 14.87 -32.74
C CYS A 150 -16.36 15.31 -33.14
N VAL A 151 -16.48 15.91 -34.32
CA VAL A 151 -17.76 16.39 -34.85
C VAL A 151 -18.69 15.23 -35.18
N GLN A 152 -18.19 14.15 -35.79
CA GLN A 152 -18.97 12.94 -36.07
C GLN A 152 -18.15 11.66 -36.01
N GLY A 153 -18.82 10.58 -35.60
CA GLY A 153 -18.39 9.21 -35.83
C GLY A 153 -17.22 8.68 -35.01
N CYS A 154 -16.53 9.47 -34.17
CA CYS A 154 -15.44 9.07 -33.25
C CYS A 154 -14.62 7.82 -33.65
N ARG A 155 -14.10 7.84 -34.88
CA ARG A 155 -13.28 6.75 -35.45
C ARG A 155 -11.80 6.94 -35.08
N GLY A 156 -10.87 6.57 -35.95
CA GLY A 156 -9.42 6.59 -35.68
C GLY A 156 -8.79 7.94 -35.29
N LYS A 157 -9.49 9.07 -35.48
CA LYS A 157 -9.02 10.41 -35.06
C LYS A 157 -9.52 10.85 -33.68
N CYS A 158 -10.37 10.07 -33.03
CA CYS A 158 -10.91 10.41 -31.71
C CYS A 158 -9.85 10.33 -30.62
N SER A 159 -9.68 11.41 -29.84
CA SER A 159 -8.75 11.44 -28.72
C SER A 159 -9.13 10.45 -27.62
N CYS A 160 -10.42 10.28 -27.31
CA CYS A 160 -10.88 9.26 -26.36
C CYS A 160 -10.47 7.86 -26.85
N ARG A 161 -10.79 7.51 -28.09
CA ARG A 161 -10.44 6.20 -28.68
C ARG A 161 -8.92 5.98 -28.71
N LYS A 162 -8.13 6.99 -29.08
CA LYS A 162 -6.66 6.92 -29.06
C LYS A 162 -6.10 6.72 -27.65
N ALA A 163 -6.76 7.28 -26.64
CA ALA A 163 -6.43 7.06 -25.24
C ALA A 163 -6.98 5.73 -24.69
N GLY A 164 -7.64 4.90 -25.51
CA GLY A 164 -8.24 3.64 -25.08
C GLY A 164 -9.54 3.80 -24.29
N LEU A 165 -10.18 4.97 -24.32
CA LEU A 165 -11.38 5.30 -23.57
C LEU A 165 -12.62 5.36 -24.47
N LYS A 166 -13.79 4.96 -23.95
CA LYS A 166 -15.09 5.24 -24.58
C LYS A 166 -15.46 6.72 -24.43
N CYS A 167 -16.13 7.26 -25.43
CA CYS A 167 -16.65 8.61 -25.41
C CYS A 167 -17.86 8.69 -24.48
N SER A 168 -17.86 9.65 -23.56
CA SER A 168 -18.96 9.93 -22.63
C SER A 168 -19.74 11.19 -23.04
N THR A 169 -20.79 11.52 -22.27
CA THR A 169 -21.71 12.65 -22.49
C THR A 169 -21.05 14.03 -22.50
N ILE A 170 -19.87 14.15 -21.91
CA ILE A 170 -19.06 15.39 -21.89
C ILE A 170 -18.22 15.60 -23.14
N CYS A 171 -18.15 14.63 -24.07
CA CYS A 171 -17.49 14.86 -25.35
C CYS A 171 -18.22 15.95 -26.13
N LEU A 172 -17.48 17.02 -26.48
CA LEU A 172 -18.02 18.31 -26.91
C LEU A 172 -19.14 18.20 -27.95
N ASN A 173 -18.92 17.38 -28.98
CA ASN A 173 -19.80 17.27 -30.13
C ASN A 173 -20.51 15.91 -30.22
N CYS A 174 -19.85 14.81 -29.85
CA CYS A 174 -20.46 13.48 -30.02
C CYS A 174 -21.35 13.04 -28.85
N ARG A 175 -21.13 13.60 -27.64
CA ARG A 175 -21.90 13.34 -26.40
C ARG A 175 -22.22 11.87 -26.08
N GLY A 176 -21.43 10.93 -26.59
CA GLY A 176 -21.65 9.50 -26.41
C GLY A 176 -22.92 8.90 -27.05
N GLN A 177 -23.82 9.67 -27.70
CA GLN A 177 -25.13 9.14 -28.13
C GLN A 177 -25.17 8.68 -29.61
N ALA A 178 -24.57 9.42 -30.54
CA ALA A 178 -24.47 9.05 -31.97
C ALA A 178 -23.04 8.66 -32.36
N CYS A 179 -22.31 8.10 -31.40
CA CYS A 179 -20.87 7.94 -31.42
C CYS A 179 -20.49 6.47 -31.62
N SER A 180 -19.67 6.15 -32.62
CA SER A 180 -19.16 4.77 -32.79
C SER A 180 -18.21 4.30 -31.67
N ASN A 181 -17.86 5.21 -30.75
CA ASN A 181 -17.01 4.96 -29.60
C ASN A 181 -17.79 5.16 -28.28
N ALA A 182 -19.12 5.12 -28.31
CA ALA A 182 -19.95 5.14 -27.11
C ALA A 182 -19.78 3.84 -26.28
N PRO A 183 -20.04 3.88 -24.97
CA PRO A 183 -20.27 2.65 -24.20
C PRO A 183 -21.54 1.94 -24.72
N THR A 184 -21.54 0.61 -24.71
CA THR A 184 -22.74 -0.21 -24.99
C THR A 184 -23.47 -0.51 -23.68
N GLU A 185 -24.78 -0.76 -23.72
CA GLU A 185 -25.59 -1.06 -22.52
C GLU A 185 -25.03 -2.24 -21.70
N GLU A 186 -24.33 -3.18 -22.35
CA GLU A 186 -23.63 -4.30 -21.71
C GLU A 186 -22.33 -3.90 -20.96
N GLU A 187 -21.71 -2.78 -21.31
CA GLU A 187 -20.48 -2.27 -20.68
C GLU A 187 -20.76 -1.44 -19.41
N GLU A 188 -22.02 -1.05 -19.15
CA GLU A 188 -22.42 -0.37 -17.90
C GLU A 188 -22.70 -1.36 -16.74
N VAL A 189 -22.84 -2.66 -17.01
CA VAL A 189 -23.25 -3.69 -16.03
C VAL A 189 -22.07 -4.25 -15.21
N GLY A 190 -20.94 -3.56 -15.17
CA GLY A 190 -19.82 -3.91 -14.28
C GLY A 190 -19.99 -3.44 -12.82
N ILE A 191 -21.05 -2.69 -12.51
CA ILE A 191 -21.28 -2.09 -11.18
C ILE A 191 -22.77 -2.14 -10.81
N SER A 192 -23.37 -3.33 -10.77
CA SER A 192 -24.62 -3.57 -10.04
C SER A 192 -24.92 -5.08 -9.92
N GLY A 193 -24.13 -5.77 -9.10
CA GLY A 193 -24.67 -6.94 -8.40
C GLY A 193 -25.51 -6.44 -7.22
N PRO A 194 -26.74 -6.93 -6.99
CA PRO A 194 -27.53 -6.52 -5.83
C PRO A 194 -26.78 -6.89 -4.54
N ILE A 195 -26.56 -5.88 -3.69
CA ILE A 195 -26.23 -6.10 -2.28
C ILE A 195 -27.52 -6.59 -1.63
N ASN A 196 -27.63 -7.89 -1.37
CA ASN A 196 -28.61 -8.40 -0.43
C ASN A 196 -28.15 -7.96 0.97
N VAL A 197 -28.64 -6.80 1.41
CA VAL A 197 -28.65 -6.41 2.83
C VAL A 197 -30.00 -6.85 3.37
N ASP A 198 -30.13 -8.14 3.65
CA ASP A 198 -31.16 -8.69 4.50
C ASP A 198 -30.55 -9.94 5.14
N ASP A 199 -29.93 -9.77 6.30
CA ASP A 199 -30.02 -10.76 7.37
C ASP A 199 -29.96 -10.04 8.72
N GLU A 200 -30.90 -10.45 9.54
CA GLU A 200 -31.49 -9.77 10.68
C GLU A 200 -30.55 -9.58 11.87
N VAL A 201 -30.71 -8.42 12.52
CA VAL A 201 -30.31 -8.19 13.91
C VAL A 201 -31.43 -8.70 14.82
N GLU A 202 -31.33 -9.95 15.29
CA GLU A 202 -32.16 -10.44 16.40
C GLU A 202 -31.46 -10.11 17.73
N ALA A 203 -32.00 -9.10 18.41
CA ALA A 203 -31.72 -8.82 19.81
C ALA A 203 -32.48 -9.81 20.69
N MET A 204 -31.79 -10.49 21.61
CA MET A 204 -32.44 -11.17 22.72
C MET A 204 -32.10 -10.43 24.02
N GLU A 205 -33.07 -9.64 24.48
CA GLU A 205 -33.22 -9.26 25.88
C GLU A 205 -33.70 -10.49 26.68
N GLY A 206 -33.11 -10.73 27.84
CA GLY A 206 -33.49 -11.81 28.73
C GLY A 206 -32.92 -11.58 30.13
N GLU A 207 -33.66 -10.82 30.94
CA GLU A 207 -33.45 -10.72 32.38
C GLU A 207 -33.81 -12.06 33.06
N LYS A 208 -32.98 -12.54 33.99
CA LYS A 208 -33.47 -13.28 35.16
C LYS A 208 -32.56 -13.11 36.37
N GLN A 209 -33.22 -12.85 37.49
CA GLN A 209 -32.71 -12.49 38.82
C GLN A 209 -31.95 -13.62 39.54
N ILE A 210 -30.86 -13.20 40.20
CA ILE A 210 -30.41 -13.44 41.59
C ILE A 210 -30.93 -14.71 42.32
N GLU A 211 -29.99 -15.53 42.82
CA GLU A 211 -30.03 -16.10 44.17
C GLU A 211 -28.66 -15.93 44.84
N GLU A 212 -28.66 -15.33 46.04
CA GLU A 212 -27.53 -15.20 46.96
C GLU A 212 -27.36 -16.46 47.80
N ALA A 213 -26.12 -16.77 48.17
CA ALA A 213 -25.80 -17.43 49.43
C ALA A 213 -24.40 -16.95 49.90
N GLU A 214 -24.39 -16.32 51.08
CA GLU A 214 -23.23 -15.80 51.80
C GLU A 214 -22.43 -16.89 52.56
N ASP A 215 -21.29 -16.44 53.12
CA ASP A 215 -20.46 -17.00 54.20
C ASP A 215 -19.38 -18.04 53.78
N GLY A 216 -18.09 -17.89 54.11
CA GLY A 216 -17.43 -16.93 55.01
C GLY A 216 -15.90 -17.09 55.14
N SER A 217 -15.30 -16.07 55.77
CA SER A 217 -14.07 -16.06 56.59
C SER A 217 -12.66 -16.26 55.98
N ALA A 218 -11.92 -15.13 56.00
CA ALA A 218 -10.53 -14.88 56.46
C ALA A 218 -9.43 -15.96 56.35
N ASP A 219 -8.28 -15.58 55.77
CA ASP A 219 -7.07 -15.37 56.59
C ASP A 219 -6.00 -14.53 55.86
N GLU A 220 -5.44 -13.58 56.62
CA GLU A 220 -4.24 -12.81 56.31
C GLU A 220 -3.02 -13.74 56.20
N HIS A 221 -1.99 -13.35 55.44
CA HIS A 221 -0.60 -13.35 55.93
C HIS A 221 0.28 -12.52 54.98
N GLN A 222 0.82 -11.45 55.54
CA GLN A 222 1.86 -10.62 54.99
C GLN A 222 3.19 -11.09 55.56
N GLU A 223 4.22 -11.28 54.73
CA GLU A 223 5.61 -11.03 55.14
C GLU A 223 6.42 -10.48 53.97
N ALA A 224 6.89 -9.25 54.17
CA ALA A 224 8.05 -8.68 53.49
C ALA A 224 9.30 -9.14 54.23
N TRP A 225 10.42 -9.36 53.53
CA TRP A 225 11.80 -9.10 54.01
C TRP A 225 12.71 -8.86 52.78
N GLY A 226 13.50 -7.79 52.79
CA GLY A 226 14.78 -7.69 52.07
C GLY A 226 15.89 -7.49 53.11
N PRO A 227 17.12 -7.04 52.74
CA PRO A 227 17.86 -7.12 51.47
C PRO A 227 19.31 -7.65 51.67
N ALA A 228 20.12 -7.62 50.60
CA ALA A 228 21.53 -7.14 50.55
C ALA A 228 22.57 -8.01 49.80
N SER A 229 23.60 -7.31 49.31
CA SER A 229 24.92 -7.71 48.77
C SER A 229 25.00 -8.20 47.32
N GLU A 230 26.01 -7.89 46.50
CA GLU A 230 27.02 -6.82 46.37
C GLU A 230 27.69 -7.05 44.98
N ASP A 231 28.25 -5.98 44.40
CA ASP A 231 28.98 -5.80 43.11
C ASP A 231 30.18 -6.78 42.87
N PRO A 232 30.90 -6.84 41.70
CA PRO A 232 31.28 -5.70 40.84
C PRO A 232 31.56 -5.93 39.33
N GLU A 233 31.68 -4.84 38.55
CA GLU A 233 32.96 -4.27 38.08
C GLU A 233 32.83 -3.48 36.76
N ALA A 234 33.23 -2.20 36.82
CA ALA A 234 33.40 -1.30 35.70
C ALA A 234 34.89 -1.22 35.32
N GLY A 235 35.22 -1.42 34.05
CA GLY A 235 36.56 -1.19 33.50
C GLY A 235 36.71 0.24 32.93
N PRO A 236 37.84 0.93 33.14
CA PRO A 236 38.01 2.32 32.74
C PRO A 236 38.42 2.50 31.27
N SER A 237 37.87 3.55 30.65
CA SER A 237 38.37 4.17 29.43
C SER A 237 39.38 5.26 29.79
N SER A 238 40.62 5.11 29.33
CA SER A 238 41.64 6.16 29.30
C SER A 238 42.01 6.44 27.84
N LYS A 239 41.77 7.68 27.37
CA LYS A 239 42.46 8.29 26.22
C LYS A 239 43.41 9.36 26.77
N CYS A 240 44.66 9.36 26.30
CA CYS A 240 45.51 10.55 26.04
C CYS A 240 46.96 10.13 25.76
N THR A 241 47.33 9.92 24.50
CA THR A 241 48.34 10.66 23.70
C THR A 241 48.48 10.01 22.34
#